data_AF-A0A2G9TXW6-F1
#
_entry.id   AF-A0A2G9TXW6-F1
#
_cell.length_a   1.000
_cell.length_b   1.000
_cell.length_c   1.000
_cell.angle_alpha   90.00
_cell.angle_beta   90.00
_cell.angle_gamma   90.00
#
_symmetry.space_group_name_H-M   'P 1'
#
loop_
_entity.id
_entity.type
_entity.pdbx_description
1 polymer ?
#
loop_
_entity_poly.entity_id
_entity_poly.type
_entity_poly.pdbx_seq_one_letter_code
_entity_poly.pdbx_strand_id
1 'polypeptide(L)'
;MILRASLVLGCLALLLLIVDAEPTSCAFYCFVVPSRKEALDIASFRNLSCTHFVYGFSRIRSDMSLRSITSRDNLEINSPGNLRKFLGHFDGVFVRMEGPPLESTTAQHFISALSITPSAVSSLTTLSISPRWLWRVIHRIHEFADFVEHIYLDMEELPISEDAYAVSHLDPLMPSDSIPLEDTISGSVDK
;
A
#
# COMPACT_ATOMS: atom_id res chain seq x y z
N MET A 1 24.78 -23.04 40.92
CA MET A 1 24.25 -23.80 39.76
C MET A 1 22.78 -23.47 39.40
N ILE A 2 22.00 -22.82 40.27
CA ILE A 2 20.57 -22.56 40.04
C ILE A 2 20.31 -21.40 39.04
N LEU A 3 21.18 -20.39 39.00
CA LEU A 3 20.97 -19.19 38.16
C LEU A 3 21.05 -19.45 36.64
N ARG A 4 21.79 -20.47 36.20
CA ARG A 4 21.93 -20.82 34.78
C ARG A 4 20.68 -21.52 34.23
N ALA A 5 19.98 -22.29 35.06
CA ALA A 5 18.75 -22.97 34.66
C ALA A 5 17.61 -21.97 34.41
N SER A 6 17.51 -20.92 35.23
CA SER A 6 16.48 -19.87 35.07
C SER A 6 16.65 -19.05 33.80
N LEU A 7 17.89 -18.76 33.39
CA LEU A 7 18.16 -18.01 32.15
C LEU A 7 17.79 -18.82 30.90
N VAL A 8 18.11 -20.12 30.92
CA VAL A 8 17.77 -21.05 29.82
C VAL A 8 16.26 -21.25 29.73
N LEU A 9 15.56 -21.37 30.87
CA LEU A 9 14.09 -21.44 30.89
C LEU A 9 13.44 -20.14 30.37
N GLY A 10 14.00 -18.99 30.73
CA GLY A 10 13.53 -17.69 30.24
C GLY A 10 13.73 -17.51 28.74
N CYS A 11 14.88 -17.94 28.19
CA CYS A 11 15.13 -17.95 26.76
C CYS A 11 14.24 -18.95 26.01
N LEU A 12 13.97 -20.13 26.57
CA LEU A 12 13.04 -21.09 25.98
C LEU A 12 11.59 -20.57 25.99
N ALA A 13 11.17 -19.91 27.07
CA ALA A 13 9.86 -19.27 27.13
C ALA A 13 9.74 -18.13 26.11
N LEU A 14 10.80 -17.33 25.92
CA LEU A 14 10.84 -16.27 24.90
C LEU A 14 10.81 -16.86 23.47
N LEU A 15 11.52 -17.96 23.22
CA LEU A 15 11.51 -18.67 21.94
C LEU A 15 10.14 -19.30 21.65
N LEU A 16 9.46 -19.84 22.66
CA LEU A 16 8.09 -20.37 22.51
C LEU A 16 7.06 -19.26 22.23
N LEU A 17 7.26 -18.04 22.74
CA LEU A 17 6.41 -16.89 22.41
C LEU A 17 6.63 -16.36 20.98
N ILE A 18 7.79 -16.60 20.37
CA ILE A 18 8.08 -16.19 18.98
C ILE A 18 7.45 -17.18 17.98
N VAL A 19 7.20 -18.42 18.39
CA VAL A 19 6.64 -19.48 17.51
C VAL A 19 5.14 -19.32 17.27
N ASP A 20 4.42 -18.52 18.06
CA ASP A 20 2.96 -18.35 17.96
C ASP A 20 2.51 -17.09 17.21
N ALA A 21 3.44 -16.39 16.56
CA ALA A 21 3.08 -15.44 15.51
C ALA A 21 2.85 -16.24 14.21
N GLU A 22 1.73 -16.97 14.14
CA GLU A 22 1.22 -17.37 12.82
C GLU A 22 1.14 -16.11 11.96
N PRO A 23 1.61 -16.14 10.70
CA PRO A 23 1.39 -15.01 9.81
C PRO A 23 -0.11 -14.82 9.71
N THR A 24 -0.61 -13.73 10.31
CA THR A 24 -1.90 -13.15 10.01
C THR A 24 -2.02 -13.14 8.49
N SER A 25 -3.08 -13.75 7.96
CA SER A 25 -3.37 -13.99 6.55
C SER A 25 -2.66 -13.03 5.58
N CYS A 26 -1.93 -13.55 4.59
CA CYS A 26 -1.28 -12.73 3.57
C CYS A 26 -2.28 -11.75 2.91
N ALA A 27 -1.91 -10.48 2.81
CA ALA A 27 -2.70 -9.49 2.08
C ALA A 27 -2.31 -9.47 0.60
N PHE A 28 -3.27 -9.65 -0.30
CA PHE A 28 -3.07 -9.59 -1.74
C PHE A 28 -3.97 -8.50 -2.33
N TYR A 29 -3.34 -7.38 -2.71
CA TYR A 29 -3.99 -6.18 -3.24
C TYR A 29 -4.09 -6.25 -4.76
N CYS A 30 -5.29 -6.05 -5.28
CA CYS A 30 -5.54 -5.95 -6.71
C CYS A 30 -6.07 -4.56 -7.05
N PHE A 31 -5.33 -3.85 -7.91
CA PHE A 31 -5.68 -2.49 -8.31
C PHE A 31 -6.55 -2.53 -9.55
N VAL A 32 -7.71 -1.86 -9.47
CA VAL A 32 -8.63 -1.72 -10.60
C VAL A 32 -8.72 -0.25 -10.96
N VAL A 33 -8.28 0.10 -12.17
CA VAL A 33 -8.26 1.48 -12.65
C VAL A 33 -9.26 1.61 -13.80
N PRO A 34 -10.55 1.85 -13.50
CA PRO A 34 -11.57 1.97 -14.53
C PRO A 34 -11.34 3.22 -15.38
N SER A 35 -11.78 3.19 -16.64
CA SER A 35 -11.86 4.41 -17.44
C SER A 35 -13.00 5.32 -16.95
N ARG A 36 -12.94 6.63 -17.23
CA ARG A 36 -13.94 7.60 -16.71
C ARG A 36 -15.40 7.29 -17.05
N LYS A 37 -15.65 6.52 -18.11
CA LYS A 37 -16.99 6.16 -18.61
C LYS A 37 -17.33 4.69 -18.38
N GLU A 38 -16.47 3.95 -17.71
CA GLU A 38 -16.70 2.56 -17.35
C GLU A 38 -17.55 2.49 -16.08
N ALA A 39 -18.39 1.47 -16.01
CA ALA A 39 -19.07 1.10 -14.77
C ALA A 39 -18.36 -0.14 -14.26
N LEU A 40 -17.90 -0.12 -13.01
CA LEU A 40 -17.21 -1.25 -12.43
C LEU A 40 -18.20 -2.39 -12.19
N ASP A 41 -17.94 -3.55 -12.79
CA ASP A 41 -18.62 -4.79 -12.41
C ASP A 41 -17.68 -5.69 -11.58
N ILE A 42 -17.89 -5.67 -10.26
CA ILE A 42 -17.13 -6.50 -9.30
C ILE A 42 -17.25 -8.00 -9.63
N ALA A 43 -18.34 -8.43 -10.28
CA ALA A 43 -18.52 -9.83 -10.65
C ALA A 43 -17.41 -10.35 -11.58
N SER A 44 -16.83 -9.47 -12.41
CA SER A 44 -15.72 -9.79 -13.30
C SER A 44 -14.44 -10.20 -12.56
N PHE A 45 -14.32 -9.86 -11.29
CA PHE A 45 -13.12 -10.10 -10.48
C PHE A 45 -13.28 -11.26 -9.47
N ARG A 46 -14.45 -11.93 -9.44
CA ARG A 46 -14.76 -13.01 -8.47
C ARG A 46 -13.81 -14.21 -8.51
N ASN A 47 -13.12 -14.42 -9.63
CA ASN A 47 -12.19 -15.54 -9.80
C ASN A 47 -10.74 -15.18 -9.45
N LEU A 48 -10.47 -13.94 -9.02
CA LEU A 48 -9.13 -13.54 -8.59
C LEU A 48 -8.97 -13.82 -7.09
N SER A 49 -7.78 -14.30 -6.71
CA SER A 49 -7.43 -14.60 -5.31
C SER A 49 -7.11 -13.35 -4.48
N CYS A 50 -7.67 -12.19 -4.83
CA CYS A 50 -7.44 -10.92 -4.16
C CYS A 50 -8.11 -10.90 -2.79
N THR A 51 -7.40 -10.46 -1.76
CA THR A 51 -8.01 -10.19 -0.45
C THR A 51 -8.53 -8.75 -0.36
N HIS A 52 -7.93 -7.84 -1.15
CA HIS A 52 -8.34 -6.43 -1.20
C HIS A 52 -8.42 -5.95 -2.65
N PHE A 53 -9.49 -5.21 -2.97
CA PHE A 53 -9.62 -4.51 -4.24
C PHE A 53 -9.45 -3.01 -4.03
N VAL A 54 -8.43 -2.42 -4.64
CA VAL A 54 -8.19 -0.97 -4.60
C VAL A 54 -8.86 -0.36 -5.81
N TYR A 55 -9.91 0.43 -5.56
CA TYR A 55 -10.73 1.00 -6.62
C TYR A 55 -10.26 2.40 -7.02
N GLY A 56 -9.64 2.49 -8.19
CA GLY A 56 -9.24 3.72 -8.86
C GLY A 56 -8.38 4.66 -8.01
N PHE A 57 -8.24 5.90 -8.49
CA PHE A 57 -7.49 6.94 -7.81
C PHE A 57 -8.29 8.23 -7.77
N SER A 58 -8.41 8.82 -6.59
CA SER A 58 -8.97 10.16 -6.40
C SER A 58 -7.98 11.03 -5.65
N ARG A 59 -7.83 12.27 -6.08
CA ARG A 59 -6.90 13.24 -5.49
C ARG A 59 -7.66 14.18 -4.56
N ILE A 60 -7.19 14.30 -3.32
CA ILE A 60 -7.68 15.31 -2.38
C ILE A 60 -7.29 16.69 -2.90
N ARG A 61 -8.28 17.56 -3.06
CA ARG A 61 -8.10 18.96 -3.46
C ARG A 61 -7.88 19.83 -2.22
N SER A 62 -7.47 21.08 -2.44
CA SER A 62 -7.24 22.05 -1.36
C SER A 62 -8.49 22.37 -0.53
N ASP A 63 -9.69 22.14 -1.07
CA ASP A 63 -10.98 22.27 -0.38
C ASP A 63 -11.42 20.99 0.34
N MET A 64 -10.51 20.01 0.48
CA MET A 64 -10.77 18.70 1.08
C MET A 64 -11.88 17.91 0.37
N SER A 65 -12.15 18.20 -0.91
CA SER A 65 -13.06 17.41 -1.73
C SER A 65 -12.32 16.31 -2.50
N LEU A 66 -13.00 15.17 -2.65
CA LEU A 66 -12.67 14.11 -3.60
C LEU A 66 -13.57 14.17 -4.83
N ARG A 67 -13.03 13.84 -6.01
CA ARG A 67 -13.85 13.60 -7.21
C ARG A 67 -14.20 12.12 -7.34
N SER A 68 -15.37 11.85 -7.90
CA SER A 68 -15.75 10.50 -8.32
C SER A 68 -14.74 9.96 -9.33
N ILE A 69 -14.36 8.68 -9.16
CA ILE A 69 -13.38 7.98 -10.00
C ILE A 69 -13.93 7.83 -11.43
N THR A 70 -15.20 7.44 -11.53
CA THR A 70 -15.94 7.39 -12.80
C THR A 70 -17.12 8.35 -12.76
N SER A 71 -17.61 8.70 -13.95
CA SER A 71 -18.85 9.45 -14.14
C SER A 71 -20.11 8.59 -14.01
N ARG A 72 -19.98 7.27 -13.92
CA ARG A 72 -21.10 6.32 -13.98
C ARG A 72 -21.46 5.68 -12.66
N ASP A 73 -20.53 5.59 -11.72
CA ASP A 73 -20.82 4.98 -10.41
C ASP A 73 -21.66 5.89 -9.50
N ASN A 74 -22.00 7.09 -9.97
CA ASN A 74 -22.89 8.04 -9.28
C ASN A 74 -22.58 8.17 -7.79
N LEU A 75 -21.28 8.18 -7.46
CA LEU A 75 -20.77 8.64 -6.18
C LEU A 75 -20.97 10.16 -6.14
N GLU A 76 -22.24 10.61 -6.04
CA GLU A 76 -22.65 12.01 -6.00
C GLU A 76 -22.18 12.65 -4.70
N ILE A 77 -20.97 13.15 -4.78
CA ILE A 77 -20.24 13.61 -3.63
C ILE A 77 -19.44 14.84 -4.05
N ASN A 78 -20.11 15.91 -4.49
CA ASN A 78 -19.45 17.15 -4.92
C ASN A 78 -19.50 18.26 -3.85
N SER A 79 -19.66 17.91 -2.58
CA SER A 79 -19.62 18.88 -1.47
C SER A 79 -18.18 19.05 -0.92
N PRO A 80 -17.80 20.24 -0.43
CA PRO A 80 -16.59 20.38 0.38
C PRO A 80 -16.62 19.44 1.59
N GLY A 81 -15.46 18.89 1.99
CA GLY A 81 -15.35 17.98 3.15
C GLY A 81 -16.10 16.66 3.00
N ASN A 82 -16.26 16.19 1.77
CA ASN A 82 -17.08 15.03 1.45
C ASN A 82 -16.50 13.65 1.76
N LEU A 83 -15.26 13.61 2.24
CA LEU A 83 -14.49 12.41 2.46
C LEU A 83 -15.31 11.33 3.20
N ARG A 84 -16.01 11.69 4.28
CA ARG A 84 -16.82 10.73 5.05
C ARG A 84 -17.94 10.07 4.24
N LYS A 85 -18.63 10.82 3.38
CA LYS A 85 -19.69 10.27 2.51
C LYS A 85 -19.07 9.35 1.45
N PHE A 86 -17.89 9.70 0.95
CA PHE A 86 -17.15 8.91 -0.02
C PHE A 86 -16.71 7.57 0.58
N LEU A 87 -16.12 7.61 1.78
CA LEU A 87 -15.65 6.42 2.48
C LEU A 87 -16.79 5.48 2.91
N GLY A 88 -18.01 5.98 3.13
CA GLY A 88 -19.16 5.14 3.47
C GLY A 88 -19.57 4.11 2.40
N HIS A 89 -19.01 4.20 1.19
CA HIS A 89 -19.23 3.24 0.11
C HIS A 89 -18.15 2.14 0.01
N PHE A 90 -17.09 2.22 0.82
CA PHE A 90 -15.94 1.32 0.77
C PHE A 90 -15.61 0.75 2.15
N ASP A 91 -14.93 -0.39 2.18
CA ASP A 91 -14.51 -1.06 3.44
C ASP A 91 -13.29 -0.40 4.10
N GLY A 92 -12.56 0.44 3.35
CA GLY A 92 -11.33 1.06 3.83
C GLY A 92 -10.79 2.15 2.91
N VAL A 93 -9.65 2.71 3.28
CA VAL A 93 -8.96 3.78 2.55
C VAL A 93 -7.54 3.35 2.21
N PHE A 94 -7.22 3.40 0.92
CA PHE A 94 -5.85 3.25 0.43
C PHE A 94 -5.26 4.63 0.17
N VAL A 95 -4.36 5.07 1.05
CA VAL A 95 -3.76 6.41 0.99
C VAL A 95 -2.37 6.31 0.38
N ARG A 96 -2.21 6.85 -0.83
CA ARG A 96 -0.89 7.12 -1.40
C ARG A 96 -0.48 8.55 -1.03
N MET A 97 0.60 8.68 -0.28
CA MET A 97 1.17 9.97 0.07
C MET A 97 2.61 10.03 -0.41
N GLU A 98 2.99 11.16 -1.00
CA GLU A 98 4.33 11.42 -1.48
C GLU A 98 4.71 12.86 -1.12
N GLY A 99 6.02 13.13 -1.12
CA GLY A 99 6.50 14.48 -0.99
C GLY A 99 6.83 14.90 0.44
N PRO A 100 7.16 16.20 0.60
CA PRO A 100 7.36 16.84 1.90
C PRO A 100 6.25 16.62 2.95
N PRO A 101 4.95 16.42 2.59
CA PRO A 101 3.93 16.13 3.59
C PRO A 101 4.23 14.90 4.47
N LEU A 102 4.80 13.83 3.91
CA LEU A 102 5.21 12.63 4.65
C LEU A 102 6.26 12.95 5.74
N GLU A 103 7.13 13.93 5.47
CA GLU A 103 8.18 14.37 6.39
C GLU A 103 7.65 15.30 7.50
N SER A 104 6.36 15.67 7.47
CA SER A 104 5.73 16.53 8.48
C SER A 104 4.87 15.75 9.48
N THR A 105 4.53 16.35 10.62
CA THR A 105 3.54 15.80 11.57
C THR A 105 2.11 15.88 11.01
N THR A 106 1.88 16.72 10.00
CA THR A 106 0.58 16.84 9.32
C THR A 106 0.12 15.52 8.72
N ALA A 107 1.04 14.71 8.19
CA ALA A 107 0.72 13.38 7.66
C ALA A 107 0.16 12.48 8.76
N GLN A 108 0.78 12.46 9.94
CA GLN A 108 0.31 11.66 11.07
C GLN A 108 -1.08 12.10 11.52
N HIS A 109 -1.31 13.42 11.67
CA HIS A 109 -2.61 13.95 12.03
C HIS A 109 -3.70 13.63 10.99
N PHE A 110 -3.34 13.64 9.70
CA PHE A 110 -4.26 13.28 8.65
C PHE A 110 -4.62 11.79 8.70
N ILE A 111 -3.63 10.90 8.82
CA ILE A 111 -3.85 9.45 8.90
C ILE A 111 -4.61 9.07 10.17
N SER A 112 -4.31 9.68 11.32
CA SER A 112 -5.06 9.43 12.56
C SER A 112 -6.51 9.94 12.48
N ALA A 113 -6.75 11.06 11.79
CA ALA A 113 -8.12 11.53 11.55
C ALA A 113 -8.91 10.55 10.67
N LEU A 114 -8.27 9.90 9.70
CA LEU A 114 -8.90 8.86 8.87
C LEU A 114 -9.31 7.65 9.71
N SER A 115 -8.41 7.15 10.58
CA SER A 115 -8.68 5.96 11.39
C SER A 115 -9.79 6.14 12.43
N ILE A 116 -10.01 7.38 12.90
CA ILE A 116 -11.07 7.73 13.85
C ILE A 116 -12.44 7.87 13.16
N THR A 117 -12.49 7.94 11.83
CA THR A 117 -13.75 8.16 11.10
C THR A 117 -14.69 6.97 11.31
N PRO A 118 -15.85 7.14 11.97
CA PRO A 118 -16.75 6.04 12.26
C PRO A 118 -17.54 5.69 11.00
N SER A 119 -17.03 4.75 10.21
CA SER A 119 -17.83 3.86 9.38
C SER A 119 -18.36 2.72 10.27
N ALA A 120 -19.53 2.15 9.92
CA ALA A 120 -20.11 1.01 10.65
C ALA A 120 -19.21 -0.25 10.64
N VAL A 121 -18.14 -0.21 9.85
CA VAL A 121 -17.06 -1.19 9.75
C VAL A 121 -15.77 -0.43 10.04
N SER A 122 -14.92 -0.95 10.94
CA SER A 122 -13.57 -0.40 11.20
C SER A 122 -12.88 -0.10 9.87
N SER A 123 -12.62 1.18 9.57
CA SER A 123 -12.06 1.56 8.27
C SER A 123 -10.61 1.10 8.19
N LEU A 124 -10.36 0.08 7.36
CA LEU A 124 -9.02 -0.45 7.12
C LEU A 124 -8.21 0.62 6.37
N THR A 125 -7.26 1.25 7.05
CA THR A 125 -6.40 2.27 6.42
C THR A 125 -5.09 1.62 6.00
N THR A 126 -4.82 1.65 4.70
CA THR A 126 -3.54 1.21 4.14
C THR A 126 -2.75 2.43 3.67
N LEU A 127 -1.51 2.56 4.13
CA LEU A 127 -0.61 3.63 3.72
C LEU A 127 0.36 3.10 2.66
N SER A 128 0.27 3.66 1.46
CA SER A 128 1.20 3.40 0.38
C SER A 128 2.33 4.41 0.39
N ILE A 129 3.57 3.90 0.36
CA ILE A 129 4.81 4.69 0.36
C ILE A 129 5.75 4.09 -0.67
N SER A 130 6.34 4.91 -1.54
CA SER A 130 7.38 4.43 -2.45
C SER A 130 8.74 4.30 -1.76
N PRO A 131 9.62 3.38 -2.20
CA PRO A 131 10.94 3.17 -1.60
C PRO A 131 11.76 4.46 -1.45
N ARG A 132 11.68 5.36 -2.43
CA ARG A 132 12.34 6.68 -2.40
C ARG A 132 11.94 7.50 -1.19
N TRP A 133 10.65 7.53 -0.86
CA TRP A 133 10.13 8.29 0.28
C TRP A 133 10.30 7.52 1.59
N LEU A 134 10.13 6.20 1.56
CA LEU A 134 10.34 5.33 2.71
C LEU A 134 11.70 5.59 3.35
N TRP A 135 12.77 5.64 2.55
CA TRP A 135 14.13 5.90 3.06
C TRP A 135 14.23 7.22 3.85
N ARG A 136 13.50 8.25 3.41
CA ARG A 136 13.52 9.58 4.05
C ARG A 136 12.73 9.60 5.36
N VAL A 137 11.66 8.82 5.45
CA VAL A 137 10.74 8.82 6.61
C VAL A 137 10.80 7.56 7.46
N ILE A 138 11.77 6.67 7.23
CA ILE A 138 11.89 5.38 7.92
C ILE A 138 11.95 5.53 9.44
N HIS A 139 12.60 6.58 9.94
CA HIS A 139 12.70 6.89 11.37
C HIS A 139 11.35 7.29 12.00
N ARG A 140 10.36 7.67 11.18
CA ARG A 140 9.01 8.11 11.60
C ARG A 140 7.92 7.12 11.25
N ILE A 141 8.24 6.01 10.58
CA ILE A 141 7.23 5.07 10.10
C ILE A 141 6.41 4.46 11.26
N HIS A 142 7.04 4.31 12.41
CA HIS A 142 6.41 3.86 13.65
C HIS A 142 5.29 4.80 14.12
N GLU A 143 5.33 6.09 13.76
CA GLU A 143 4.29 7.06 14.11
C GLU A 143 2.94 6.77 13.44
N PHE A 144 2.94 5.96 12.38
CA PHE A 144 1.73 5.54 11.67
C PHE A 144 1.18 4.20 12.14
N ALA A 145 1.95 3.41 12.90
CA ALA A 145 1.66 2.01 13.20
C ALA A 145 0.30 1.80 13.89
N ASP A 146 -0.12 2.74 14.74
CA ASP A 146 -1.40 2.66 15.46
C ASP A 146 -2.61 3.06 14.60
N PHE A 147 -2.37 3.62 13.41
CA PHE A 147 -3.40 4.20 12.55
C PHE A 147 -3.53 3.51 11.20
N VAL A 148 -2.58 2.65 10.83
CA VAL A 148 -2.55 1.92 9.57
C VAL A 148 -2.54 0.43 9.85
N GLU A 149 -3.32 -0.32 9.08
CA GLU A 149 -3.32 -1.77 9.14
C GLU A 149 -2.18 -2.36 8.32
N HIS A 150 -1.97 -1.79 7.13
CA HIS A 150 -0.95 -2.24 6.18
C HIS A 150 -0.12 -1.05 5.70
N ILE A 151 1.19 -1.29 5.57
CA ILE A 151 2.09 -0.42 4.82
C ILE A 151 2.34 -1.09 3.48
N TYR A 152 1.81 -0.49 2.41
CA TYR A 152 2.00 -0.95 1.06
C TYR A 152 3.25 -0.29 0.47
N LEU A 153 4.26 -1.10 0.14
CA LEU A 153 5.44 -0.60 -0.57
C LEU A 153 5.10 -0.48 -2.05
N ASP A 154 4.91 0.76 -2.50
CA ASP A 154 4.69 1.05 -3.91
C ASP A 154 6.03 1.01 -4.62
N MET A 155 6.40 -0.17 -5.10
CA MET A 155 7.51 -0.37 -6.02
C MET A 155 7.13 0.34 -7.33
N GLU A 156 7.24 1.67 -7.32
CA GLU A 156 7.19 2.50 -8.52
C GLU A 156 8.29 2.02 -9.46
N GLU A 157 8.10 2.16 -10.78
CA GLU A 157 9.20 1.99 -11.73
C GLU A 157 10.41 2.79 -11.21
N LEU A 158 11.43 2.07 -10.73
CA LEU A 158 12.69 2.68 -10.32
C LEU A 158 13.13 3.63 -11.43
N PRO A 159 13.66 4.82 -11.08
CA PRO A 159 13.99 5.84 -12.07
C PRO A 159 14.75 5.19 -13.21
N ILE A 160 14.09 5.20 -14.38
CA ILE A 160 14.61 4.68 -15.63
C ILE A 160 16.02 5.23 -15.74
N SER A 161 16.99 4.31 -15.87
CA SER A 161 18.38 4.58 -16.21
C SER A 161 18.55 5.95 -16.88
N GLU A 162 19.46 6.78 -16.36
CA GLU A 162 19.80 8.09 -16.94
C GLU A 162 20.18 8.01 -18.43
N ASP A 163 20.51 6.81 -18.92
CA ASP A 163 20.71 6.49 -20.33
C ASP A 163 19.43 5.95 -20.97
N ALA A 164 18.85 6.74 -21.88
CA ALA A 164 17.66 6.40 -22.67
C ALA A 164 17.86 5.21 -23.63
N TYR A 165 19.10 4.75 -23.83
CA TYR A 165 19.43 3.61 -24.69
C TYR A 165 19.77 2.34 -23.91
N ALA A 166 19.84 2.41 -22.58
CA ALA A 166 20.12 1.25 -21.75
C ALA A 166 18.81 0.53 -21.37
N VAL A 167 18.81 -0.79 -21.52
CA VAL A 167 17.74 -1.65 -21.02
C VAL A 167 18.07 -1.98 -19.56
N SER A 168 17.13 -1.75 -18.65
CA SER A 168 17.26 -2.09 -17.23
C SER A 168 16.06 -2.92 -16.77
N HIS A 169 16.26 -3.75 -15.75
CA HIS A 169 15.15 -4.41 -15.07
C HIS A 169 14.26 -3.36 -14.41
N LEU A 170 12.93 -3.52 -14.55
CA LEU A 170 11.96 -2.80 -13.74
C LEU A 170 11.80 -3.57 -12.43
N ASP A 171 11.97 -2.87 -11.31
CA ASP A 171 11.80 -3.35 -9.93
C ASP A 171 12.52 -4.66 -9.59
N PRO A 172 13.84 -4.77 -9.84
CA PRO A 172 14.58 -5.96 -9.46
C PRO A 172 14.66 -6.06 -7.93
N LEU A 173 14.48 -7.28 -7.42
CA LEU A 173 14.59 -7.55 -5.98
C LEU A 173 16.00 -7.28 -5.45
N MET A 174 17.02 -7.49 -6.29
CA MET A 174 18.42 -7.30 -5.98
C MET A 174 19.10 -6.51 -7.11
N PRO A 175 20.14 -5.71 -6.83
CA PRO A 175 20.94 -5.09 -7.88
C PRO A 175 21.46 -6.15 -8.86
N SER A 176 21.39 -5.87 -10.16
CA SER A 176 21.97 -6.71 -11.20
C SER A 176 22.89 -5.88 -12.08
N ASP A 177 24.10 -6.39 -12.31
CA ASP A 177 25.10 -5.73 -13.16
C ASP A 177 24.80 -5.90 -14.66
N SER A 178 23.90 -6.82 -15.01
CA SER A 178 23.51 -7.11 -16.40
C SER A 178 22.14 -7.76 -16.49
N ILE A 179 21.50 -7.69 -17.65
CA ILE A 179 20.31 -8.49 -17.96
C ILE A 179 20.79 -9.85 -18.50
N PRO A 180 20.44 -10.98 -17.86
CA PRO A 180 20.80 -12.31 -18.36
C PRO A 180 20.32 -12.49 -19.81
N LEU A 181 21.08 -13.18 -20.65
CA LEU A 181 20.76 -13.32 -22.07
C LEU A 181 19.38 -13.94 -22.28
N GLU A 182 19.03 -14.92 -21.46
CA GLU A 182 17.73 -15.60 -21.40
C GLU A 182 16.55 -14.64 -21.18
N ASP A 183 16.75 -13.55 -20.43
CA ASP A 183 15.73 -12.53 -20.17
C ASP A 183 15.69 -11.44 -21.25
N THR A 184 16.58 -11.52 -22.25
CA THR A 184 16.58 -10.60 -23.40
C THR A 184 15.69 -11.11 -24.54
N ILE A 185 15.16 -10.18 -25.34
CA ILE A 185 14.44 -10.48 -26.59
C ILE A 185 15.28 -11.37 -27.52
N SER A 186 16.60 -11.17 -27.54
CA SER A 186 17.56 -11.92 -28.36
C SER A 186 17.87 -13.33 -27.84
N GLY A 187 17.66 -13.62 -26.56
CA GLY A 187 17.78 -14.97 -25.99
C GLY A 187 16.45 -15.71 -25.92
N SER A 188 15.33 -15.00 -25.96
CA SER A 188 13.97 -15.56 -26.00
C SER A 188 13.52 -16.07 -27.38
N VAL A 189 14.43 -16.18 -28.36
CA VAL A 189 14.12 -16.63 -29.74
C VAL A 189 14.11 -18.15 -29.93
N ASP A 190 14.30 -18.94 -28.87
CA ASP A 190 14.20 -20.40 -28.98
C ASP A 190 12.74 -20.89 -28.88
N LYS A 191 12.19 -21.26 -30.04
CA LYS A 191 11.18 -22.31 -30.22
C LYS A 191 11.54 -23.20 -31.40
#